data_AF-A0A535E5H3-F1
#
_entry.id   AF-A0A535E5H3-F1
#
_cell.length_a   1.000
_cell.length_b   1.000
_cell.length_c   1.000
_cell.angle_alpha   90.00
_cell.angle_beta   90.00
_cell.angle_gamma   90.00
#
_symmetry.space_group_name_H-M   'P 1'
#
loop_
_entity.id
_entity.type
_entity.pdbx_description
1 polymer ?
#
loop_
_entity_poly.entity_id
_entity_poly.type
_entity_poly.pdbx_seq_one_letter_code
_entity_poly.pdbx_strand_id
1 'polypeptide(L)'
;MSSERTERFFDLSALLTGFDRAQLLGTGVADQYRRTLEQVVCDEVLDDLLRAYERLPAGERREAAVRSEILDHADRGPVARNLIMLWYSGTWRPLPDDWRKAHGTSPLDTDRVVSGEAYVAGLQWVAAGAHPMAARPGGFGSWALPPERIDA
;
A
#
# COMPACT_ATOMS: atom_id res chain seq x y z
N MET A 1 -11.52 7.03 16.25
CA MET A 1 -11.66 7.22 14.79
C MET A 1 -12.97 6.57 14.35
N SER A 2 -13.66 7.12 13.36
CA SER A 2 -14.89 6.51 12.83
C SER A 2 -14.55 5.20 12.10
N SER A 3 -15.34 4.14 12.31
CA SER A 3 -15.26 2.86 11.55
C SER A 3 -15.17 3.08 10.05
N GLU A 4 -15.87 4.11 9.57
CA GLU A 4 -15.97 4.49 8.17
C GLU A 4 -14.63 4.90 7.54
N ARG A 5 -13.75 5.61 8.27
CA ARG A 5 -12.44 6.01 7.74
C ARG A 5 -11.54 4.80 7.52
N THR A 6 -11.63 3.83 8.44
CA THR A 6 -10.91 2.56 8.35
C THR A 6 -11.39 1.72 7.17
N GLU A 7 -12.70 1.66 6.94
CA GLU A 7 -13.27 0.95 5.77
C GLU A 7 -12.79 1.56 4.45
N ARG A 8 -12.85 2.89 4.32
CA ARG A 8 -12.33 3.61 3.15
C ARG A 8 -10.84 3.36 2.90
N PHE A 9 -10.02 3.29 3.96
CA PHE A 9 -8.60 2.97 3.82
C PHE A 9 -8.38 1.59 3.18
N PHE A 10 -9.15 0.58 3.61
CA PHE A 10 -9.04 -0.77 3.04
C PHE A 10 -9.56 -0.82 1.61
N ASP A 11 -10.64 -0.13 1.31
CA ASP A 11 -11.20 -0.08 -0.04
C ASP A 11 -10.26 0.62 -1.03
N LEU A 12 -9.65 1.73 -0.62
CA LEU A 12 -8.59 2.39 -1.39
C LEU A 12 -7.38 1.48 -1.56
N SER A 13 -6.95 0.80 -0.50
CA SER A 13 -5.81 -0.12 -0.56
C SER A 13 -6.07 -1.27 -1.54
N ALA A 14 -7.29 -1.82 -1.55
CA ALA A 14 -7.68 -2.87 -2.48
C ALA A 14 -7.63 -2.37 -3.93
N LEU A 15 -8.16 -1.18 -4.19
CA LEU A 15 -8.10 -0.54 -5.51
C LEU A 15 -6.66 -0.33 -5.98
N LEU A 16 -5.79 0.19 -5.12
CA LEU A 16 -4.41 0.55 -5.48
C LEU A 16 -3.50 -0.65 -5.68
N THR A 17 -3.78 -1.77 -4.98
CA THR A 17 -2.90 -2.95 -5.00
C THR A 17 -3.38 -4.03 -5.96
N GLY A 18 -4.67 -4.06 -6.28
CA GLY A 18 -5.31 -5.14 -7.04
C GLY A 18 -5.67 -6.37 -6.19
N PHE A 19 -5.37 -6.36 -4.89
CA PHE A 19 -5.73 -7.41 -3.95
C PHE A 19 -7.05 -7.07 -3.25
N ASP A 20 -7.91 -8.06 -3.04
CA ASP A 20 -9.18 -7.83 -2.35
C ASP A 20 -9.00 -7.57 -0.85
N ARG A 21 -10.05 -7.08 -0.19
CA ARG A 21 -10.02 -6.73 1.23
C ARG A 21 -9.72 -7.93 2.13
N ALA A 22 -10.18 -9.13 1.80
CA ALA A 22 -9.93 -10.32 2.61
C ALA A 22 -8.45 -10.73 2.51
N GLN A 23 -7.84 -10.65 1.33
CA GLN A 23 -6.42 -10.86 1.11
C GLN A 23 -5.58 -9.85 1.90
N LEU A 24 -5.93 -8.57 1.83
CA LEU A 24 -5.22 -7.50 2.57
C LEU A 24 -5.32 -7.68 4.08
N LEU A 25 -6.51 -8.02 4.61
CA LEU A 25 -6.68 -8.29 6.05
C LEU A 25 -5.94 -9.56 6.48
N GLY A 26 -5.92 -10.59 5.63
CA GLY A 26 -5.22 -11.86 5.84
C GLY A 26 -3.70 -11.72 5.98
N THR A 27 -3.12 -10.60 5.55
CA THR A 27 -1.70 -10.29 5.78
C THR A 27 -1.33 -10.11 7.26
N GLY A 28 -2.30 -9.72 8.10
CA GLY A 28 -2.07 -9.41 9.52
C GLY A 28 -1.39 -8.06 9.80
N VAL A 29 -0.96 -7.31 8.78
CA VAL A 29 -0.24 -6.02 8.92
C VAL A 29 -1.08 -4.81 8.54
N ALA A 30 -2.34 -5.03 8.15
CA ALA A 30 -3.23 -4.01 7.61
C ALA A 30 -3.42 -2.79 8.55
N ASP A 31 -3.64 -3.03 9.85
CA ASP A 31 -3.74 -1.96 10.85
C ASP A 31 -2.41 -1.27 11.14
N GLN A 32 -1.29 -1.95 10.96
CA GLN A 32 0.03 -1.35 11.11
C GLN A 32 0.32 -0.38 9.96
N TYR A 33 -0.05 -0.73 8.74
CA TYR A 33 0.09 0.17 7.58
C TYR A 33 -0.82 1.38 7.68
N ARG A 34 -2.07 1.19 8.11
CA ARG A 34 -2.98 2.32 8.39
C ARG A 34 -2.37 3.28 9.42
N ARG A 35 -1.90 2.76 10.56
CA ARG A 35 -1.26 3.59 11.59
C ARG A 35 0.01 4.28 11.08
N THR A 36 0.82 3.60 10.27
CA THR A 36 2.01 4.18 9.65
C THR A 36 1.64 5.40 8.80
N LEU A 37 0.57 5.28 8.01
CA LEU A 37 0.05 6.37 7.19
C LEU A 37 -0.43 7.54 8.04
N GLU A 38 -1.25 7.28 9.07
CA GLU A 38 -1.81 8.28 10.00
C GLU A 38 -0.74 9.02 10.82
N GLN A 39 0.41 8.38 11.06
CA GLN A 39 1.52 8.97 11.80
C GLN A 39 2.43 9.85 10.95
N VAL A 40 2.38 9.69 9.63
CA VAL A 40 3.26 10.40 8.69
C VAL A 40 2.51 11.48 7.92
N VAL A 41 1.28 11.17 7.48
CA VAL A 41 0.46 12.04 6.64
C VAL A 41 -0.55 12.76 7.53
N CYS A 42 -0.67 14.08 7.35
CA CYS A 42 -1.67 14.87 8.07
C CYS A 42 -3.10 14.45 7.70
N ASP A 43 -4.03 14.68 8.62
CA ASP A 43 -5.42 14.24 8.46
C ASP A 43 -6.10 14.86 7.24
N GLU A 44 -5.74 16.09 6.89
CA GLU A 44 -6.29 16.82 5.74
C GLU A 44 -5.98 16.12 4.42
N VAL A 45 -4.72 15.73 4.20
CA VAL A 45 -4.32 15.04 2.95
C VAL A 45 -4.87 13.62 2.92
N LEU A 46 -4.88 12.93 4.06
CA LEU A 46 -5.45 11.58 4.14
C LEU A 46 -6.96 11.61 3.83
N ASP A 47 -7.71 12.53 4.43
CA ASP A 47 -9.14 12.66 4.17
C ASP A 47 -9.44 13.09 2.74
N ASP A 48 -8.62 13.97 2.16
CA ASP A 48 -8.77 14.37 0.76
C ASP A 48 -8.49 13.20 -0.20
N LEU A 49 -7.48 12.37 0.08
CA LEU A 49 -7.21 11.13 -0.66
C LEU A 49 -8.38 10.14 -0.58
N LEU A 50 -8.94 9.92 0.61
CA LEU A 50 -10.09 9.02 0.78
C LEU A 50 -11.34 9.55 0.07
N ARG A 51 -11.59 10.87 0.12
CA ARG A 51 -12.69 11.51 -0.62
C ARG A 51 -12.49 11.44 -2.13
N ALA A 52 -11.25 11.52 -2.61
CA ALA A 52 -10.95 11.37 -4.04
C ALA A 52 -11.33 9.97 -4.52
N TYR A 53 -11.02 8.94 -3.72
CA TYR A 53 -11.43 7.56 -3.98
C TYR A 53 -12.95 7.41 -4.08
N GLU A 54 -13.71 7.98 -3.15
CA GLU A 54 -15.17 7.88 -3.14
C GLU A 54 -15.85 8.51 -4.35
N ARG A 55 -15.21 9.53 -4.94
CA ARG A 55 -15.73 10.24 -6.12
C ARG A 55 -15.36 9.56 -7.44
N LEU A 56 -14.58 8.48 -7.40
CA LEU A 56 -14.17 7.80 -8.63
C LEU A 56 -15.39 7.23 -9.35
N PRO A 57 -15.46 7.38 -10.69
CA PRO A 57 -16.51 6.78 -11.48
C PRO A 57 -16.43 5.24 -11.43
N ALA A 58 -17.56 4.59 -11.67
CA ALA A 58 -17.61 3.16 -11.95
C ALA A 58 -17.34 2.87 -13.45
N GLY A 59 -16.97 1.62 -13.75
CA GLY A 59 -16.80 1.13 -15.13
C GLY A 59 -15.50 1.57 -15.80
N GLU A 60 -15.52 1.62 -17.14
CA GLU A 60 -14.32 1.77 -18.00
C GLU A 60 -13.50 3.03 -17.72
N ARG A 61 -14.11 4.09 -17.18
CA ARG A 61 -13.42 5.35 -16.87
C ARG A 61 -12.66 5.33 -15.56
N ARG A 62 -12.84 4.29 -14.74
CA ARG A 62 -12.29 4.22 -13.39
C ARG A 62 -10.77 4.27 -13.38
N GLU A 63 -10.11 3.51 -14.26
CA GLU A 63 -8.64 3.48 -14.32
C GLU A 63 -8.05 4.85 -14.67
N ALA A 64 -8.61 5.52 -15.69
CA ALA A 64 -8.18 6.86 -16.08
C ALA A 64 -8.38 7.87 -14.94
N ALA A 65 -9.49 7.78 -14.21
CA ALA A 65 -9.77 8.63 -13.06
C ALA A 65 -8.84 8.34 -11.87
N VAL A 66 -8.49 7.08 -11.60
CA VAL A 66 -7.48 6.75 -10.57
C VAL A 66 -6.15 7.39 -10.91
N ARG A 67 -5.76 7.33 -12.18
CA ARG A 67 -4.52 7.96 -12.65
C ARG A 67 -4.56 9.47 -12.43
N SER A 68 -5.56 10.17 -12.95
CA SER A 68 -5.60 11.64 -12.89
C SER A 68 -5.89 12.19 -11.50
N GLU A 69 -6.86 11.63 -10.78
CA GLU A 69 -7.39 12.21 -9.53
C GLU A 69 -6.61 11.79 -8.28
N ILE A 70 -5.86 10.68 -8.37
CA ILE A 70 -5.12 10.12 -7.23
C ILE A 70 -3.62 10.08 -7.54
N LEU A 71 -3.20 9.30 -8.55
CA LEU A 71 -1.77 9.01 -8.74
C LEU A 71 -0.98 10.22 -9.27
N ASP A 72 -1.53 10.98 -10.21
CA ASP A 72 -0.85 12.12 -10.83
C ASP A 72 -1.09 13.44 -10.07
N HIS A 73 -1.98 13.44 -9.07
CA HIS A 73 -2.25 14.60 -8.24
C HIS A 73 -1.06 14.94 -7.34
N ALA A 74 -0.73 16.24 -7.22
CA ALA A 74 0.45 16.71 -6.49
C ALA A 74 0.48 16.28 -5.01
N ASP A 75 -0.65 16.41 -4.31
CA ASP A 75 -0.74 16.08 -2.87
C ASP A 75 -1.01 14.59 -2.61
N ARG A 76 -1.98 14.00 -3.32
CA ARG A 76 -2.42 12.62 -3.11
C ARG A 76 -1.47 11.59 -3.71
N GLY A 77 -0.86 11.91 -4.85
CA GLY A 77 -0.05 10.98 -5.65
C GLY A 77 1.16 10.44 -4.90
N PRO A 78 1.98 11.27 -4.25
CA PRO A 78 3.08 10.80 -3.42
C PRO A 78 2.62 9.84 -2.32
N VAL A 79 1.53 10.16 -1.63
CA VAL A 79 0.96 9.33 -0.56
C VAL A 79 0.45 7.99 -1.11
N ALA A 80 -0.34 8.02 -2.19
CA ALA A 80 -0.90 6.82 -2.81
C ALA A 80 0.18 5.87 -3.36
N ARG A 81 1.20 6.40 -4.04
CA ARG A 81 2.35 5.60 -4.51
C ARG A 81 3.14 5.00 -3.36
N ASN A 82 3.32 5.74 -2.27
CA ASN A 82 4.03 5.23 -1.11
C ASN A 82 3.22 4.16 -0.37
N LEU A 83 1.88 4.29 -0.33
CA LEU A 83 0.99 3.26 0.18
C LEU A 83 1.07 1.97 -0.66
N ILE A 84 1.16 2.07 -1.99
CA ILE A 84 1.42 0.92 -2.86
C ILE A 84 2.75 0.26 -2.47
N MET A 85 3.83 1.03 -2.36
CA MET A 85 5.13 0.51 -1.98
C MET A 85 5.11 -0.15 -0.60
N LEU A 86 4.43 0.46 0.37
CA LEU A 86 4.26 -0.08 1.71
C LEU A 86 3.58 -1.45 1.67
N TRP A 87 2.49 -1.60 0.91
CA TRP A 87 1.83 -2.90 0.74
C TRP A 87 2.71 -3.95 0.07
N TYR A 88 3.41 -3.58 -1.00
CA TYR A 88 4.19 -4.53 -1.78
C TYR A 88 5.49 -4.97 -1.09
N SER A 89 6.18 -4.07 -0.39
CA SER A 89 7.50 -4.34 0.18
C SER A 89 7.59 -4.23 1.70
N GLY A 90 6.51 -3.85 2.39
CA GLY A 90 6.52 -3.62 3.84
C GLY A 90 7.43 -2.50 4.30
N THR A 91 7.81 -1.61 3.37
CA THR A 91 8.78 -0.54 3.59
C THR A 91 8.09 0.80 3.41
N TRP A 92 8.25 1.69 4.37
CA TRP A 92 7.93 3.10 4.20
C TRP A 92 9.12 3.83 3.61
N ARG A 93 8.89 4.68 2.60
CA ARG A 93 9.91 5.57 2.06
C ARG A 93 9.57 7.03 2.38
N PRO A 94 10.56 7.92 2.56
CA PRO A 94 10.29 9.33 2.80
C PRO A 94 9.48 9.94 1.64
N LEU A 95 8.51 10.78 1.97
CA LEU A 95 7.79 11.54 0.95
C LEU A 95 8.73 12.54 0.25
N PRO A 96 8.43 12.94 -1.01
CA PRO A 96 9.27 13.88 -1.76
C PRO A 96 9.49 15.19 -1.02
N ASP A 97 10.66 15.83 -1.22
CA ASP A 97 11.01 17.09 -0.54
C ASP A 97 9.96 18.18 -0.75
N ASP A 98 9.47 18.35 -1.98
CA ASP A 98 8.49 19.40 -2.28
C ASP A 98 7.14 19.13 -1.64
N TRP A 99 6.75 17.86 -1.49
CA TRP A 99 5.57 17.48 -0.72
C TRP A 99 5.75 17.81 0.77
N ARG A 100 6.91 17.46 1.34
CA ARG A 100 7.26 17.76 2.74
C ARG A 100 7.32 19.27 3.04
N LYS A 101 7.76 20.08 2.07
CA LYS A 101 7.74 21.55 2.20
C LYS A 101 6.31 22.10 2.28
N ALA A 102 5.37 21.51 1.53
CA ALA A 102 3.98 21.95 1.49
C ALA A 102 3.16 21.49 2.71
N HIS A 103 3.39 20.26 3.17
CA HIS A 103 2.53 19.59 4.18
C HIS A 103 3.21 19.39 5.54
N GLY A 104 4.48 19.78 5.66
CA GLY A 104 5.29 19.53 6.85
C GLY A 104 5.98 18.17 6.81
N THR A 105 6.73 17.87 7.87
CA THR A 105 7.49 16.63 7.99
C THR A 105 7.21 15.98 9.33
N SER A 106 6.84 14.70 9.30
CA SER A 106 6.80 13.85 10.49
C SER A 106 8.21 13.29 10.75
N PRO A 107 8.68 13.21 12.01
CA PRO A 107 9.93 12.50 12.33
C PRO A 107 9.87 11.00 12.00
N LEU A 108 8.66 10.50 11.74
CA LEU A 108 8.39 9.13 11.33
C LEU A 108 8.46 8.94 9.81
N ASP A 109 8.63 10.00 9.01
CA ASP A 109 8.79 9.93 7.55
C ASP A 109 10.23 9.56 7.15
N THR A 110 10.65 8.34 7.51
CA THR A 110 12.02 7.85 7.28
C THR A 110 12.02 6.55 6.48
N ASP A 111 13.07 6.31 5.70
CA ASP A 111 13.23 5.06 4.95
C ASP A 111 13.43 3.89 5.91
N ARG A 112 12.45 3.00 6.00
CA ARG A 112 12.47 1.87 6.93
C ARG A 112 11.52 0.75 6.55
N VAL A 113 11.94 -0.47 6.84
CA VAL A 113 11.02 -1.61 6.95
C VAL A 113 10.16 -1.40 8.20
N VAL A 114 8.83 -1.50 8.05
CA VAL A 114 7.88 -1.16 9.11
C VAL A 114 7.90 -2.18 10.26
N SER A 115 8.12 -3.46 9.95
CA SER A 115 8.48 -4.52 10.92
C SER A 115 8.94 -5.79 10.19
N GLY A 116 9.41 -6.79 10.93
CA GLY A 116 9.71 -8.11 10.38
C GLY A 116 8.47 -8.76 9.73
N GLU A 117 7.31 -8.62 10.36
CA GLU A 117 6.03 -9.10 9.84
C GLU A 117 5.67 -8.40 8.51
N ALA A 118 5.90 -7.09 8.41
CA ALA A 118 5.66 -6.32 7.19
C ALA A 118 6.53 -6.82 6.02
N TYR A 119 7.80 -7.12 6.27
CA TYR A 119 8.68 -7.71 5.24
C TYR A 119 8.18 -9.09 4.78
N VAL A 120 7.77 -9.94 5.72
CA VAL A 120 7.25 -11.29 5.43
C VAL A 120 5.92 -11.21 4.66
N ALA A 121 5.08 -10.24 4.99
CA ALA A 121 3.74 -10.06 4.43
C ALA A 121 3.69 -9.25 3.11
N GLY A 122 4.83 -8.83 2.56
CA GLY A 122 4.88 -8.01 1.35
C GLY A 122 4.16 -8.66 0.17
N LEU A 123 3.25 -7.92 -0.47
CA LEU A 123 2.44 -8.44 -1.59
C LEU A 123 3.29 -8.80 -2.81
N GLN A 124 4.51 -8.26 -2.94
CA GLN A 124 5.42 -8.64 -4.02
C GLN A 124 5.74 -10.14 -4.03
N TRP A 125 5.74 -10.80 -2.86
CA TRP A 125 5.97 -12.24 -2.77
C TRP A 125 4.82 -13.01 -3.40
N VAL A 126 3.59 -12.64 -3.06
CA VAL A 126 2.37 -13.27 -3.59
C VAL A 126 2.24 -13.01 -5.09
N ALA A 127 2.41 -11.76 -5.52
CA ALA A 127 2.34 -11.37 -6.94
C ALA A 127 3.38 -12.07 -7.82
N ALA A 128 4.55 -12.39 -7.25
CA ALA A 128 5.61 -13.12 -7.95
C ALA A 128 5.51 -14.65 -7.83
N GLY A 129 4.54 -15.18 -7.07
CA GLY A 129 4.47 -16.63 -6.79
C GLY A 129 5.68 -17.12 -5.98
N ALA A 130 6.27 -16.21 -5.21
CA ALA A 130 7.50 -16.40 -4.45
C ALA A 130 7.22 -16.40 -2.94
N HIS A 131 8.29 -16.55 -2.17
CA HIS A 131 8.24 -16.47 -0.71
C HIS A 131 9.29 -15.49 -0.17
N PRO A 132 9.04 -14.86 0.99
CA PRO A 132 10.03 -13.99 1.62
C PRO A 132 11.31 -14.77 1.93
N MET A 133 12.45 -14.23 1.49
CA MET A 133 13.75 -14.81 1.80
C MET A 133 13.97 -14.84 3.32
N ALA A 134 14.59 -15.91 3.79
CA ALA A 134 14.92 -16.16 5.20
C ALA A 134 13.73 -16.26 6.20
N ALA A 135 12.48 -16.26 5.73
CA ALA A 135 11.30 -16.38 6.61
C ALA A 135 10.38 -17.56 6.29
N ARG A 136 10.22 -17.93 5.00
CA ARG A 136 9.39 -19.06 4.58
C ARG A 136 10.03 -19.84 3.41
N PRO A 137 11.19 -20.49 3.61
CA PRO A 137 11.85 -21.20 2.51
C PRO A 137 11.00 -22.39 2.03
N GLY A 138 10.90 -22.59 0.72
CA GLY A 138 10.22 -23.75 0.10
C GLY A 138 10.91 -25.11 0.30
N GLY A 139 11.90 -25.20 1.20
CA GLY A 139 12.77 -26.36 1.39
C GLY A 139 14.02 -26.36 0.49
N PHE A 140 15.04 -27.13 0.89
CA PHE A 140 16.26 -27.31 0.11
C PHE A 140 15.94 -27.96 -1.25
N GLY A 141 16.50 -27.42 -2.33
CA GLY A 141 16.32 -27.95 -3.68
C GLY A 141 15.03 -27.52 -4.38
N SER A 142 14.17 -26.74 -3.73
CA SER A 142 12.94 -26.19 -4.34
C SER A 142 13.20 -25.37 -5.61
N TRP A 143 14.36 -24.71 -5.69
CA TRP A 143 14.81 -23.96 -6.86
C TRP A 143 15.13 -24.81 -8.10
N ALA A 144 15.16 -26.15 -7.97
CA ALA A 144 15.38 -27.04 -9.11
C ALA A 144 14.08 -27.32 -9.90
N LEU A 145 12.91 -27.00 -9.32
CA LEU A 145 11.62 -27.18 -9.97
C LEU A 145 11.30 -25.96 -10.84
N PRO A 146 10.67 -26.15 -12.01
CA PRO A 146 10.20 -25.04 -12.82
C PRO A 146 9.12 -24.24 -12.07
N PRO A 147 9.02 -22.91 -12.28
CA PRO A 147 7.98 -22.11 -11.65
C PRO A 147 6.60 -22.54 -12.16
N GLU A 148 5.64 -22.64 -11.24
CA GLU A 148 4.24 -22.86 -11.57
C GLU A 148 3.59 -21.55 -12.00
N ARG A 149 2.61 -21.64 -12.89
CA ARG A 149 1.78 -20.48 -13.24
C ARG A 149 0.92 -20.13 -12.03
N ILE A 150 0.88 -18.85 -11.67
CA ILE A 150 -0.10 -18.33 -10.71
C ILE A 150 -1.44 -18.29 -11.45
N ASP A 151 -2.40 -19.12 -11.04
CA ASP A 151 -3.76 -19.05 -11.56
C ASP A 151 -4.44 -17.78 -11.00
N ALA A 152 -5.06 -17.01 -11.89
CA ALA A 152 -5.68 -15.72 -11.60
C ALA A 152 -7.13 -15.86 -11.11
#